data_AF-A0A4R3A7F7-F1
#
_entry.id   AF-A0A4R3A7F7-F1
#
_cell.length_a   1.000
_cell.length_b   1.000
_cell.length_c   1.000
_cell.angle_alpha   90.00
_cell.angle_beta   90.00
_cell.angle_gamma   90.00
#
_symmetry.space_group_name_H-M   'P 1'
#
loop_
_entity.id
_entity.type
_entity.pdbx_description
1 polymer ?
#
loop_
_entity_poly.entity_id
_entity_poly.type
_entity_poly.pdbx_seq_one_letter_code
_entity_poly.pdbx_strand_id
1 'polypeptide(L)'
;MTAAGRRRIRWGRVMPVLVLLLIGAAYAGWRVFLTRSVTIRLEPAGYELTYTMAWDTSMRERVTLSKVGSPFQGASSEWIELWKRPYDSGLSVYRNQDGSRYYLGTVYKLLIFEPASGSLSSHCNPDAAPARTDLGAQLEFYNSHEVRESLDPGGRDLFEYIEEDQVSGAVPDDPPESRYFTGLQYLGRFGLVRPPKSWPGSGAGRGDEIRFVPAGHAPEPQGSLVSRCG
;
A
#
# COMPACT_ATOMS: atom_id res chain seq x y z
N MET A 1 36.54 31.27 57.28
CA MET A 1 35.58 32.04 56.46
C MET A 1 35.47 31.35 55.11
N THR A 2 34.44 30.53 54.90
CA THR A 2 34.24 29.74 53.68
C THR A 2 33.04 30.29 52.91
N ALA A 3 33.30 30.92 51.77
CA ALA A 3 32.27 31.45 50.89
C ALA A 3 31.68 30.32 50.02
N ALA A 4 30.46 29.90 50.33
CA ALA A 4 29.70 28.93 49.54
C ALA A 4 29.16 29.58 48.26
N GLY A 5 29.82 29.35 47.14
CA GLY A 5 29.36 29.75 45.81
C GLY A 5 28.16 28.92 45.35
N ARG A 6 26.93 29.45 45.51
CA ARG A 6 25.72 28.85 44.91
C ARG A 6 25.77 29.00 43.38
N ARG A 7 26.11 27.91 42.69
CA ARG A 7 25.76 27.76 41.26
C ARG A 7 24.24 27.72 41.14
N ARG A 8 23.61 28.86 40.81
CA ARG A 8 22.23 28.87 40.32
C ARG A 8 22.25 28.18 38.97
N ILE A 9 21.90 26.89 38.95
CA ILE A 9 21.53 26.18 37.74
C ILE A 9 20.43 27.02 37.08
N ARG A 10 20.65 27.48 35.84
CA ARG A 10 19.67 28.26 35.06
C ARG A 10 18.51 27.34 34.65
N TRP A 11 17.64 27.02 35.59
CA TRP A 11 16.41 26.23 35.38
C TRP A 11 15.52 26.79 34.25
N GLY A 12 15.57 28.10 34.01
CA GLY A 12 14.81 28.77 32.95
C GLY A 12 15.15 28.37 31.51
N ARG A 13 16.28 27.70 31.24
CA ARG A 13 16.62 27.16 29.90
C ARG A 13 16.46 25.65 29.79
N VAL A 14 16.47 24.92 30.89
CA VAL A 14 16.38 23.44 30.90
C VAL A 14 14.92 22.98 30.75
N MET A 15 13.98 23.68 31.38
CA MET A 15 12.57 23.35 31.32
C MET A 15 11.95 23.42 29.90
N PRO A 16 12.16 24.46 29.08
CA PRO A 16 11.60 24.51 27.73
C PRO A 16 12.19 23.43 26.80
N VAL A 17 13.46 23.07 26.98
CA VAL A 17 14.09 21.98 26.21
C VAL A 17 13.47 20.63 26.56
N LEU A 18 13.25 20.35 27.84
CA LEU A 18 12.57 19.13 28.28
C LEU A 18 11.13 19.04 27.75
N VAL A 19 10.38 20.15 27.79
CA VAL A 19 9.02 20.20 27.25
C VAL A 19 9.01 19.95 25.74
N LEU A 20 9.91 20.57 24.97
CA LEU A 20 10.02 20.33 23.53
C LEU A 20 10.38 18.87 23.20
N LEU A 21 11.28 18.26 23.97
CA LEU A 21 11.63 16.84 23.81
C LEU A 21 10.43 15.93 24.09
N LEU A 22 9.66 16.21 25.14
CA LEU A 22 8.44 15.45 25.46
C LEU A 22 7.38 15.59 24.37
N ILE A 23 7.16 16.80 23.85
CA ILE A 23 6.23 17.03 22.73
C ILE A 23 6.70 16.28 21.48
N GLY A 24 8.00 16.34 21.16
CA GLY A 24 8.58 15.61 20.04
C GLY A 24 8.44 14.10 20.17
N ALA A 25 8.71 13.55 21.37
CA ALA A 25 8.54 12.13 21.65
C ALA A 25 7.08 11.69 21.57
N ALA A 26 6.15 12.49 22.09
CA ALA A 26 4.71 12.22 21.99
C ALA A 26 4.24 12.24 20.52
N TYR A 27 4.70 13.22 19.73
CA TYR A 27 4.38 13.30 18.31
C TYR A 27 4.95 12.11 17.51
N ALA A 28 6.19 11.70 17.79
CA ALA A 28 6.79 10.52 17.17
C ALA A 28 6.02 9.24 17.54
N GLY A 29 5.67 9.07 18.82
CA GLY A 29 4.84 7.96 19.29
C GLY A 29 3.47 7.92 18.62
N TRP A 30 2.82 9.08 18.47
CA TRP A 30 1.55 9.22 17.76
C TRP A 30 1.66 8.79 16.29
N ARG A 31 2.71 9.21 15.58
CA ARG A 31 2.96 8.81 14.19
C ARG A 31 3.15 7.30 14.04
N VAL A 32 3.92 6.68 14.94
CA VAL A 32 4.13 5.22 14.95
C VAL A 32 2.81 4.50 15.21
N PHE A 33 2.01 4.98 16.17
CA PHE A 33 0.72 4.38 16.50
C PHE A 33 -0.24 4.36 15.31
N LEU A 34 -0.21 5.40 14.48
CA LEU A 34 -1.09 5.56 13.32
C LEU A 34 -0.53 5.01 12.00
N THR A 35 0.67 4.45 12.00
CA THR A 35 1.28 3.86 10.80
C THR A 35 1.23 2.35 10.87
N ARG A 36 0.95 1.72 9.74
CA ARG A 36 0.95 0.27 9.56
C ARG A 36 1.71 -0.06 8.28
N SER A 37 2.46 -1.16 8.29
CA SER A 37 3.19 -1.62 7.11
C SER A 37 3.13 -3.14 7.01
N VAL A 38 3.05 -3.66 5.79
CA VAL A 38 3.21 -5.08 5.48
C VAL A 38 4.27 -5.21 4.41
N THR A 39 5.13 -6.22 4.57
CA THR A 39 6.24 -6.49 3.66
C THR A 39 6.09 -7.89 3.09
N ILE A 40 6.26 -8.01 1.77
CA ILE A 40 6.37 -9.28 1.08
C ILE A 40 7.71 -9.37 0.34
N ARG A 41 8.16 -10.59 0.06
CA ARG A 41 9.33 -10.81 -0.79
C ARG A 41 8.89 -10.96 -2.24
N LEU A 42 9.59 -10.24 -3.11
CA LEU A 42 9.47 -10.36 -4.55
C LEU A 42 10.54 -11.33 -5.05
N GLU A 43 10.20 -12.61 -5.06
CA GLU A 43 11.04 -13.65 -5.63
C GLU A 43 10.74 -13.81 -7.13
N PRO A 44 11.74 -14.18 -7.95
CA PRO A 44 13.15 -14.38 -7.62
C PRO A 44 14.00 -13.09 -7.58
N ALA A 45 13.37 -11.91 -7.72
CA ALA A 45 14.07 -10.64 -7.89
C ALA A 45 14.96 -10.23 -6.69
N GLY A 46 14.75 -10.79 -5.51
CA GLY A 46 15.58 -10.52 -4.32
C GLY A 46 15.30 -9.16 -3.68
N TYR A 47 14.07 -8.66 -3.83
CA TYR A 47 13.60 -7.42 -3.22
C TYR A 47 12.47 -7.69 -2.21
N GLU A 48 12.35 -6.80 -1.24
CA GLU A 48 11.24 -6.71 -0.31
C GLU A 48 10.36 -5.52 -0.70
N LEU A 49 9.10 -5.78 -0.95
CA LEU A 49 8.07 -4.78 -1.22
C LEU A 49 7.32 -4.50 0.07
N THR A 50 7.42 -3.27 0.56
CA THR A 50 6.71 -2.81 1.74
C THR A 50 5.62 -1.83 1.35
N TYR A 51 4.37 -2.20 1.62
CA TYR A 51 3.22 -1.29 1.55
C TYR A 51 3.02 -0.68 2.93
N THR A 52 3.02 0.65 3.00
CA THR A 52 2.84 1.42 4.24
C THR A 52 1.60 2.29 4.13
N MET A 53 0.79 2.27 5.16
CA MET A 53 -0.37 3.14 5.32
C MET A 53 -0.21 3.95 6.60
N ALA A 54 -0.46 5.26 6.53
CA ALA A 54 -0.45 6.15 7.69
C ALA A 54 -1.77 6.89 7.79
N TRP A 55 -2.35 6.85 8.99
CA TRP A 55 -3.52 7.64 9.34
C TRP A 55 -3.10 8.96 9.97
N ASP A 56 -3.65 10.06 9.50
CA ASP A 56 -3.60 11.33 10.20
C ASP A 56 -4.93 12.06 10.03
N THR A 57 -4.91 13.29 9.50
CA THR A 57 -6.10 14.00 9.05
C THR A 57 -6.70 13.36 7.79
N SER A 58 -5.89 12.66 7.01
CA SER A 58 -6.26 11.88 5.83
C SER A 58 -5.70 10.45 5.95
N MET A 59 -5.91 9.63 4.91
CA MET A 59 -5.21 8.35 4.76
C MET A 59 -4.12 8.54 3.71
N ARG A 60 -2.90 8.13 4.02
CA ARG A 60 -1.78 8.20 3.08
C ARG A 60 -1.13 6.85 2.92
N GLU A 61 -0.84 6.47 1.68
CA GLU A 61 -0.17 5.22 1.35
C GLU A 61 1.19 5.47 0.70
N ARG A 62 2.11 4.54 0.88
CA ARG A 62 3.45 4.58 0.29
C ARG A 62 3.93 3.18 0.01
N VAL A 63 4.63 3.05 -1.11
CA VAL A 63 5.32 1.83 -1.50
C VAL A 63 6.82 2.03 -1.37
N THR A 64 7.51 1.07 -0.76
CA THR A 64 8.98 1.08 -0.64
C THR A 64 9.53 -0.28 -1.05
N LEU A 65 10.64 -0.27 -1.77
CA LEU A 65 11.36 -1.45 -2.23
C LEU A 65 12.79 -1.40 -1.69
N SER A 66 13.24 -2.49 -1.09
CA SER A 66 14.62 -2.66 -0.63
C SER A 66 15.15 -4.01 -1.07
N LYS A 67 16.46 -4.12 -1.30
CA LYS A 67 17.08 -5.44 -1.49
C LYS A 67 16.95 -6.24 -0.19
N VAL A 68 16.68 -7.54 -0.30
CA VAL A 68 16.60 -8.44 0.87
C VAL A 68 17.91 -8.33 1.67
N GLY A 69 17.79 -8.06 2.97
CA GLY A 69 18.93 -7.91 3.89
C GLY A 69 19.68 -6.57 3.81
N SER A 70 19.26 -5.63 2.98
CA SER A 70 19.88 -4.29 2.92
C SER A 70 19.50 -3.47 4.16
N PRO A 71 20.46 -2.85 4.87
CA PRO A 71 20.16 -1.92 5.96
C PRO A 71 19.70 -0.55 5.45
N PHE A 72 19.85 -0.28 4.15
CA PHE A 72 19.45 0.98 3.53
C PHE A 72 18.07 0.85 2.88
N GLN A 73 17.26 1.90 3.02
CA GLN A 73 16.01 2.04 2.26
C GLN A 73 16.35 2.13 0.76
N GLY A 74 15.64 1.36 -0.07
CA GLY A 74 15.76 1.45 -1.52
C GLY A 74 14.76 2.42 -2.12
N ALA A 75 14.31 2.14 -3.34
CA ALA A 75 13.38 3.00 -4.06
C ALA A 75 12.05 3.13 -3.33
N SER A 76 11.45 4.32 -3.36
CA SER A 76 10.16 4.59 -2.71
C SER A 76 9.30 5.44 -3.61
N SER A 77 7.99 5.17 -3.58
CA SER A 77 7.01 6.12 -4.07
C SER A 77 6.97 7.33 -3.14
N GLU A 78 6.40 8.43 -3.63
CA GLU A 78 5.87 9.47 -2.75
C GLU A 78 4.69 8.95 -1.92
N TRP A 79 4.28 9.73 -0.93
CA TRP A 79 3.04 9.48 -0.21
C TRP A 79 1.86 9.86 -1.09
N ILE A 80 0.98 8.90 -1.37
CA ILE A 80 -0.27 9.10 -2.11
C ILE A 80 -1.36 9.37 -1.08
N GLU A 81 -2.06 10.50 -1.22
CA GLU A 81 -3.07 10.92 -0.26
C GLU A 81 -4.49 10.59 -0.74
N LEU A 82 -5.25 9.96 0.14
CA LEU A 82 -6.56 9.37 -0.11
C LEU A 82 -7.60 10.18 0.70
N TRP A 83 -8.29 11.09 0.01
CA TRP A 83 -9.09 12.16 0.63
C TRP A 83 -10.58 11.83 0.87
N LYS A 84 -11.13 10.82 0.18
CA LYS A 84 -12.56 10.51 0.23
C LYS A 84 -12.80 9.12 0.80
N ARG A 85 -13.97 8.96 1.44
CA ARG A 85 -14.51 7.66 1.84
C ARG A 85 -15.29 7.05 0.66
N PRO A 86 -15.36 5.71 0.52
CA PRO A 86 -14.60 4.71 1.29
C PRO A 86 -13.08 4.89 1.10
N TYR A 87 -12.34 4.55 2.15
CA TYR A 87 -10.88 4.68 2.16
C TYR A 87 -10.30 3.55 1.29
N ASP A 88 -10.44 3.71 -0.03
CA ASP A 88 -10.08 2.74 -1.08
C ASP A 88 -8.55 2.64 -1.20
N SER A 89 -7.94 2.10 -0.15
CA SER A 89 -6.50 1.87 -0.05
C SER A 89 -6.17 0.46 -0.50
N GLY A 90 -5.06 0.37 -1.23
CA GLY A 90 -4.46 -0.90 -1.51
C GLY A 90 -3.49 -0.81 -2.67
N LEU A 91 -2.83 -1.95 -2.88
CA LEU A 91 -1.83 -2.09 -3.92
C LEU A 91 -1.99 -3.48 -4.54
N SER A 92 -2.33 -3.53 -5.82
CA SER A 92 -2.25 -4.76 -6.60
C SER A 92 -0.81 -4.98 -7.07
N VAL A 93 -0.35 -6.23 -7.09
CA VAL A 93 1.03 -6.58 -7.45
C VAL A 93 1.02 -7.57 -8.59
N TYR A 94 1.73 -7.23 -9.66
CA TYR A 94 1.92 -8.06 -10.84
C TYR A 94 3.38 -8.16 -11.19
N ARG A 95 3.72 -9.24 -11.90
CA ARG A 95 5.03 -9.46 -12.51
C ARG A 95 4.84 -9.85 -13.96
N ASN A 96 5.69 -9.39 -14.85
CA ASN A 96 5.72 -9.95 -16.21
C ASN A 96 6.34 -11.37 -16.22
N GLN A 97 6.08 -12.14 -17.27
CA GLN A 97 6.51 -13.55 -17.35
C GLN A 97 8.02 -13.76 -17.20
N ASP A 98 8.85 -12.83 -17.68
CA ASP A 98 10.31 -12.91 -17.59
C ASP A 98 10.89 -12.37 -16.25
N GLY A 99 10.03 -11.81 -15.39
CA GLY A 99 10.42 -11.21 -14.11
C GLY A 99 11.23 -9.92 -14.21
N SER A 100 11.36 -9.33 -15.41
CA SER A 100 12.13 -8.10 -15.62
C SER A 100 11.43 -6.85 -15.10
N ARG A 101 10.11 -6.91 -14.88
CA ARG A 101 9.29 -5.79 -14.39
C ARG A 101 8.20 -6.24 -13.43
N TYR A 102 7.97 -5.41 -12.43
CA TYR A 102 6.80 -5.47 -11.57
C TYR A 102 5.91 -4.27 -11.81
N TYR A 103 4.61 -4.51 -11.91
CA TYR A 103 3.59 -3.49 -12.02
C TYR A 103 2.80 -3.44 -10.72
N LEU A 104 2.79 -2.28 -10.07
CA LEU A 104 2.15 -2.08 -8.77
C LEU A 104 1.06 -1.02 -8.93
N GLY A 105 -0.19 -1.44 -8.87
CA GLY A 105 -1.33 -0.58 -9.15
C GLY A 105 -2.04 -0.11 -7.89
N THR A 106 -2.20 1.20 -7.74
CA THR A 106 -3.07 1.84 -6.74
C THR A 106 -4.27 2.50 -7.41
N VAL A 107 -5.19 3.12 -6.64
CA VAL A 107 -6.33 3.87 -7.22
C VAL A 107 -5.83 4.98 -8.14
N TYR A 108 -4.77 5.66 -7.69
CA TYR A 108 -4.34 6.90 -8.29
C TYR A 108 -3.20 6.70 -9.27
N LYS A 109 -2.30 5.76 -9.02
CA LYS A 109 -1.04 5.66 -9.75
C LYS A 109 -0.72 4.22 -10.15
N LEU A 110 -0.09 4.11 -11.30
CA LEU A 110 0.63 2.92 -11.69
C LEU A 110 2.10 3.11 -11.34
N LEU A 111 2.67 2.20 -10.55
CA LEU A 111 4.10 2.16 -10.29
C LEU A 111 4.73 1.02 -11.09
N ILE A 112 5.87 1.28 -11.73
CA ILE A 112 6.62 0.26 -12.47
C ILE A 112 8.01 0.15 -11.84
N PHE A 113 8.33 -1.06 -11.40
CA PHE A 113 9.61 -1.39 -10.79
C PHE A 113 10.43 -2.31 -11.71
N GLU A 114 11.69 -1.95 -11.91
CA GLU A 114 12.66 -2.73 -12.69
C GLU A 114 13.75 -3.27 -11.74
N PRO A 115 13.74 -4.57 -11.38
CA PRO A 115 14.68 -5.12 -10.41
C PRO A 115 16.16 -5.00 -10.80
N ALA A 116 16.44 -5.08 -12.10
CA ALA A 116 17.80 -5.04 -12.64
C ALA A 116 18.50 -3.71 -12.36
N SER A 117 17.78 -2.59 -12.51
CA SER A 117 18.27 -1.24 -12.21
C SER A 117 17.97 -0.81 -10.77
N GLY A 118 16.99 -1.44 -10.13
CA GLY A 118 16.45 -1.00 -8.84
C GLY A 118 15.57 0.26 -8.95
N SER A 119 15.17 0.66 -10.16
CA SER A 119 14.39 1.87 -10.38
C SER A 119 12.89 1.64 -10.17
N LEU A 120 12.26 2.55 -9.43
CA LEU A 120 10.82 2.66 -9.30
C LEU A 120 10.35 3.94 -10.00
N SER A 121 9.41 3.80 -10.93
CA SER A 121 8.80 4.91 -11.65
C SER A 121 7.31 4.98 -11.34
N SER A 122 6.75 6.19 -11.39
CA SER A 122 5.34 6.44 -11.14
C SER A 122 4.70 7.04 -12.38
N HIS A 123 3.56 6.49 -12.79
CA HIS A 123 2.88 6.84 -14.02
C HIS A 123 1.42 7.24 -13.75
N CYS A 124 1.01 8.28 -14.46
CA CYS A 124 -0.37 8.74 -14.57
C CYS A 124 -0.93 8.57 -15.97
N ASN A 125 -0.08 8.22 -16.95
CA ASN A 125 -0.49 8.05 -18.32
C ASN A 125 -1.11 6.65 -18.48
N PRO A 126 -2.37 6.52 -18.94
CA PRO A 126 -2.95 5.22 -19.28
C PRO A 126 -2.13 4.43 -20.30
N ASP A 127 -1.34 5.07 -21.16
CA ASP A 127 -0.48 4.37 -22.14
C ASP A 127 0.68 3.61 -21.48
N ALA A 128 1.03 3.94 -20.22
CA ALA A 128 2.03 3.19 -19.46
C ALA A 128 1.47 1.87 -18.92
N ALA A 129 0.14 1.70 -18.93
CA ALA A 129 -0.49 0.46 -18.50
C ALA A 129 -0.17 -0.68 -19.47
N PRO A 130 0.04 -1.91 -18.95
CA PRO A 130 0.16 -3.10 -19.78
C PRO A 130 -1.02 -3.28 -20.73
N ALA A 131 -0.78 -3.94 -21.86
CA ALA A 131 -1.84 -4.32 -22.78
C ALA A 131 -2.89 -5.18 -22.07
N ARG A 132 -4.17 -4.93 -22.36
CA ARG A 132 -5.29 -5.68 -21.77
C ARG A 132 -5.50 -7.01 -22.49
N THR A 133 -6.11 -7.95 -21.79
CA THR A 133 -6.74 -9.13 -22.42
C THR A 133 -8.07 -8.72 -23.07
N ASP A 134 -8.68 -9.61 -23.85
CA ASP A 134 -10.02 -9.35 -24.43
C ASP A 134 -11.06 -9.05 -23.34
N LEU A 135 -11.03 -9.79 -22.23
CA LEU A 135 -11.90 -9.55 -21.09
C LEU A 135 -11.62 -8.19 -20.43
N GLY A 136 -10.34 -7.87 -20.19
CA GLY A 136 -9.93 -6.59 -19.61
C GLY A 136 -10.37 -5.39 -20.47
N ALA A 137 -10.28 -5.53 -21.80
CA ALA A 137 -10.73 -4.51 -22.75
C ALA A 137 -12.27 -4.33 -22.73
N GLN A 138 -13.03 -5.42 -22.65
CA GLN A 138 -14.50 -5.35 -22.52
C GLN A 138 -14.93 -4.68 -21.21
N LEU A 139 -14.31 -5.04 -20.09
CA LEU A 139 -14.63 -4.47 -18.77
C LEU A 139 -14.27 -2.98 -18.65
N GLU A 140 -13.28 -2.50 -19.40
CA GLU A 140 -12.97 -1.08 -19.48
C GLU A 140 -14.02 -0.32 -20.30
N PHE A 141 -14.46 -0.89 -21.42
CA PHE A 141 -15.44 -0.27 -22.30
C PHE A 141 -16.82 -0.15 -21.63
N TYR A 142 -17.24 -1.18 -20.88
CA TYR A 142 -18.54 -1.20 -20.20
C TYR A 142 -18.40 -0.82 -18.72
N ASN A 143 -18.77 0.42 -18.38
CA ASN A 143 -18.66 0.92 -17.01
C ASN A 143 -19.90 0.65 -16.13
N SER A 144 -20.96 0.01 -16.65
CA SER A 144 -22.14 -0.33 -15.84
C SER A 144 -21.89 -1.61 -15.04
N HIS A 145 -22.18 -1.57 -13.74
CA HIS A 145 -22.01 -2.71 -12.83
C HIS A 145 -22.73 -3.97 -13.33
N GLU A 146 -23.97 -3.82 -13.83
CA GLU A 146 -24.76 -4.95 -14.36
C GLU A 146 -24.08 -5.66 -15.54
N VAL A 147 -23.50 -4.89 -16.46
CA VAL A 147 -22.81 -5.47 -17.62
C VAL A 147 -21.50 -6.10 -17.18
N ARG A 148 -20.74 -5.45 -16.29
CA ARG A 148 -19.50 -6.01 -15.73
C ARG A 148 -19.73 -7.31 -14.99
N GLU A 149 -20.76 -7.40 -14.15
CA GLU A 149 -21.13 -8.64 -13.44
C GLU A 149 -21.55 -9.75 -14.42
N SER A 150 -22.21 -9.42 -15.54
CA SER A 150 -22.52 -10.43 -16.56
C SER A 150 -21.31 -10.92 -17.36
N LEU A 151 -20.29 -10.07 -17.54
CA LEU A 151 -19.05 -10.40 -18.25
C LEU A 151 -18.05 -11.15 -17.35
N ASP A 152 -18.00 -10.79 -16.07
CA ASP A 152 -17.10 -11.36 -15.08
C ASP A 152 -17.81 -11.53 -13.72
N PRO A 153 -18.65 -12.58 -13.57
CA PRO A 153 -19.45 -12.79 -12.37
C PRO A 153 -18.58 -12.94 -11.11
N GLY A 154 -18.91 -12.18 -10.07
CA GLY A 154 -18.15 -12.14 -8.82
C GLY A 154 -16.75 -11.51 -8.95
N GLY A 155 -16.46 -10.85 -10.08
CA GLY A 155 -15.27 -10.04 -10.23
C GLY A 155 -15.25 -8.91 -9.21
N ARG A 156 -14.09 -8.64 -8.62
CA ARG A 156 -13.98 -7.61 -7.58
C ARG A 156 -13.64 -6.26 -8.17
N ASP A 157 -14.37 -5.26 -7.70
CA ASP A 157 -14.00 -3.87 -7.91
C ASP A 157 -12.71 -3.52 -7.17
N LEU A 158 -12.15 -2.40 -7.59
CA LEU A 158 -10.87 -1.91 -7.13
C LEU A 158 -10.95 -1.48 -5.64
N PHE A 159 -10.12 -2.12 -4.80
CA PHE A 159 -9.84 -1.83 -3.38
C PHE A 159 -11.02 -1.92 -2.39
N GLU A 160 -11.86 -2.93 -2.57
CA GLU A 160 -12.63 -3.44 -1.43
C GLU A 160 -11.73 -3.86 -0.27
N TYR A 161 -12.27 -3.78 0.95
CA TYR A 161 -11.62 -4.32 2.14
C TYR A 161 -11.14 -5.78 1.91
N ILE A 162 -10.05 -6.13 2.56
CA ILE A 162 -9.70 -7.51 2.80
C ILE A 162 -10.69 -8.04 3.83
N GLU A 163 -11.45 -9.05 3.45
CA GLU A 163 -12.41 -9.70 4.35
C GLU A 163 -11.65 -10.54 5.38
N GLU A 164 -12.23 -10.74 6.57
CA GLU A 164 -11.57 -11.43 7.68
C GLU A 164 -11.16 -12.87 7.34
N ASP A 165 -11.90 -13.52 6.44
CA ASP A 165 -11.70 -14.90 5.98
C ASP A 165 -10.63 -15.05 4.90
N GLN A 166 -10.15 -13.93 4.33
CA GLN A 166 -9.09 -13.96 3.33
C GLN A 166 -7.74 -14.26 3.96
N VAL A 167 -7.10 -15.34 3.49
CA VAL A 167 -5.82 -15.83 4.00
C VAL A 167 -4.71 -14.88 3.57
N SER A 168 -3.92 -14.39 4.54
CA SER A 168 -2.70 -13.63 4.27
C SER A 168 -1.49 -14.54 4.18
N GLY A 169 -0.49 -14.14 3.40
CA GLY A 169 0.70 -14.97 3.21
C GLY A 169 1.78 -14.33 2.37
N ALA A 170 2.72 -15.15 1.93
CA ALA A 170 3.75 -14.77 0.97
C ALA A 170 3.18 -14.75 -0.47
N VAL A 171 3.95 -14.18 -1.40
CA VAL A 171 3.70 -14.32 -2.84
C VAL A 171 3.68 -15.82 -3.19
N PRO A 172 2.73 -16.31 -3.99
CA PRO A 172 2.69 -17.72 -4.37
C PRO A 172 3.89 -18.07 -5.26
N ASP A 173 4.39 -19.30 -5.13
CA ASP A 173 5.51 -19.81 -5.93
C ASP A 173 5.16 -19.86 -7.43
N ASP A 174 3.91 -20.20 -7.74
CA ASP A 174 3.35 -20.26 -9.09
C ASP A 174 2.11 -19.34 -9.20
N PRO A 175 2.31 -18.03 -9.41
CA PRO A 175 1.22 -17.08 -9.54
C PRO A 175 0.45 -17.30 -10.85
N PRO A 176 -0.90 -17.25 -10.83
CA PRO A 176 -1.70 -17.40 -12.03
C PRO A 176 -1.47 -16.23 -13.01
N GLU A 177 -1.73 -16.49 -14.29
CA GLU A 177 -1.79 -15.43 -15.29
C GLU A 177 -2.90 -14.42 -14.95
N SER A 178 -2.64 -13.15 -15.22
CA SER A 178 -3.63 -12.09 -15.05
C SER A 178 -4.80 -12.31 -16.00
N ARG A 179 -6.01 -12.21 -15.46
CA ARG A 179 -7.25 -12.30 -16.24
C ARG A 179 -7.47 -11.06 -17.10
N TYR A 180 -6.93 -9.91 -16.69
CA TYR A 180 -7.24 -8.60 -17.30
C TYR A 180 -6.07 -7.97 -18.08
N PHE A 181 -4.83 -8.40 -17.84
CA PHE A 181 -3.63 -7.84 -18.46
C PHE A 181 -2.77 -8.93 -19.12
N THR A 182 -2.45 -8.73 -20.40
CA THR A 182 -1.72 -9.69 -21.23
C THR A 182 -0.25 -9.78 -20.81
N GLY A 183 0.26 -11.01 -20.70
CA GLY A 183 1.68 -11.27 -20.41
C GLY A 183 2.11 -11.01 -18.97
N LEU A 184 1.14 -10.83 -18.05
CA LEU A 184 1.39 -10.63 -16.63
C LEU A 184 0.90 -11.81 -15.80
N GLN A 185 1.55 -12.00 -14.66
CA GLN A 185 1.11 -12.87 -13.57
C GLN A 185 0.62 -12.00 -12.41
N TYR A 186 -0.52 -12.34 -11.85
CA TYR A 186 -1.07 -11.67 -10.67
C TYR A 186 -0.49 -12.31 -9.41
N LEU A 187 0.19 -11.52 -8.58
CA LEU A 187 0.85 -12.01 -7.37
C LEU A 187 -0.05 -11.93 -6.14
N GLY A 188 -0.95 -10.95 -6.12
CA GLY A 188 -1.84 -10.67 -4.99
C GLY A 188 -2.06 -9.18 -4.78
N ARG A 189 -2.68 -8.83 -3.65
CA ARG A 189 -2.98 -7.44 -3.30
C ARG A 189 -2.74 -7.14 -1.83
N PHE A 190 -2.30 -5.92 -1.57
CA PHE A 190 -2.41 -5.28 -0.27
C PHE A 190 -3.75 -4.57 -0.14
N GLY A 191 -4.24 -4.48 1.08
CA GLY A 191 -5.45 -3.72 1.38
C GLY A 191 -5.69 -3.59 2.88
N LEU A 192 -6.67 -2.77 3.21
CA LEU A 192 -7.16 -2.57 4.56
C LEU A 192 -8.11 -3.71 4.94
N VAL A 193 -7.96 -4.27 6.13
CA VAL A 193 -8.86 -5.32 6.63
C VAL A 193 -10.16 -4.69 7.09
N ARG A 194 -11.29 -5.33 6.74
CA ARG A 194 -12.60 -4.88 7.18
C ARG A 194 -12.66 -4.89 8.71
N PRO A 195 -13.05 -3.78 9.35
CA PRO A 195 -13.18 -3.76 10.79
C PRO A 195 -14.39 -4.59 11.27
N PRO A 196 -14.31 -5.21 12.45
CA PRO A 196 -15.41 -5.98 13.02
C PRO A 196 -16.66 -5.11 13.19
N LYS A 197 -17.84 -5.68 12.90
CA LYS A 197 -19.13 -5.00 13.05
C LYS A 197 -19.49 -4.64 14.50
N SER A 198 -18.76 -5.14 15.50
CA SER A 198 -19.07 -5.05 16.94
C SER A 198 -18.44 -3.88 17.70
N TRP A 199 -17.75 -2.96 17.02
CA TRP A 199 -17.10 -1.82 17.69
C TRP A 199 -18.15 -0.80 18.20
N PRO A 200 -18.27 -0.53 19.52
CA PRO A 200 -19.32 0.34 20.03
C PRO A 200 -18.98 1.81 19.76
N GLY A 201 -19.89 2.54 19.12
CA GLY A 201 -19.83 4.01 18.98
C GLY A 201 -19.29 4.57 17.67
N SER A 202 -18.99 3.75 16.66
CA SER A 202 -18.57 4.21 15.33
C SER A 202 -19.53 3.68 14.26
N GLY A 203 -20.13 4.56 13.45
CA GLY A 203 -20.52 4.14 12.10
C GLY A 203 -19.27 3.55 11.46
N ALA A 204 -19.31 2.25 11.10
CA ALA A 204 -18.21 1.40 10.62
C ALA A 204 -16.81 2.01 10.81
N GLY A 205 -16.05 1.50 11.79
CA GLY A 205 -14.66 1.91 12.02
C GLY A 205 -13.86 1.97 10.72
N ARG A 206 -12.79 2.76 10.67
CA ARG A 206 -12.04 2.97 9.42
C ARG A 206 -11.21 1.74 9.01
N GLY A 207 -10.96 0.80 9.94
CA GLY A 207 -9.97 -0.26 9.80
C GLY A 207 -8.57 0.24 10.16
N ASP A 208 -7.77 -0.59 10.83
CA ASP A 208 -6.40 -0.23 11.24
C ASP A 208 -5.38 -1.34 11.00
N GLU A 209 -5.79 -2.44 10.38
CA GLU A 209 -4.94 -3.56 9.99
C GLU A 209 -4.82 -3.59 8.47
N ILE A 210 -3.60 -3.78 7.96
CA ILE A 210 -3.38 -4.05 6.54
C ILE A 210 -2.82 -5.46 6.38
N ARG A 211 -3.16 -6.09 5.26
CA ARG A 211 -2.75 -7.45 4.91
C ARG A 211 -2.33 -7.50 3.46
N PHE A 212 -1.52 -8.51 3.12
CA PHE A 212 -1.32 -8.95 1.75
C PHE A 212 -2.05 -10.28 1.55
N VAL A 213 -2.94 -10.32 0.57
CA VAL A 213 -3.63 -11.55 0.16
C VAL A 213 -3.01 -12.03 -1.14
N PRO A 214 -2.33 -13.19 -1.14
CA PRO A 214 -1.77 -13.76 -2.36
C PRO A 214 -2.85 -14.15 -3.37
N ALA A 215 -2.46 -14.19 -4.64
CA ALA A 215 -3.30 -14.75 -5.69
C ALA A 215 -3.72 -16.20 -5.34
N GLY A 216 -4.96 -16.55 -5.69
CA GLY A 216 -5.58 -17.82 -5.29
C GLY A 216 -6.37 -17.75 -3.97
N HIS A 217 -6.12 -16.75 -3.12
CA HIS A 217 -6.88 -16.52 -1.88
C HIS A 217 -7.82 -15.30 -1.95
N ALA A 218 -7.77 -14.54 -3.04
CA ALA A 218 -8.75 -13.53 -3.40
C ALA A 218 -8.83 -13.39 -4.92
N PRO A 219 -9.99 -12.96 -5.47
CA PRO A 219 -10.09 -12.57 -6.87
C PRO A 219 -9.12 -11.43 -7.22
N GLU A 220 -8.64 -11.44 -8.46
CA GLU A 220 -7.90 -10.33 -9.04
C GLU A 220 -8.82 -9.10 -9.16
N PRO A 221 -8.39 -7.91 -8.69
CA PRO A 221 -9.21 -6.71 -8.79
C PRO A 221 -9.22 -6.15 -10.22
N GLN A 222 -10.42 -5.87 -10.72
CA GLN A 222 -10.65 -5.37 -12.07
C GLN A 222 -10.03 -3.97 -12.24
N GLY A 223 -9.30 -3.76 -13.34
CA GLY A 223 -8.77 -2.43 -13.72
C GLY A 223 -7.68 -1.89 -12.80
N SER A 224 -6.98 -2.76 -12.07
CA SER A 224 -6.06 -2.33 -11.01
C SER A 224 -4.74 -1.71 -11.44
N LEU A 225 -4.37 -1.83 -12.71
CA LEU A 225 -3.25 -1.11 -13.32
C LEU A 225 -3.69 0.13 -14.12
N VAL A 226 -4.98 0.50 -14.08
CA VAL A 226 -5.48 1.69 -14.77
C VAL A 226 -5.34 2.89 -13.84
N SER A 227 -4.34 3.74 -14.12
CA SER A 227 -4.11 4.96 -13.34
C SER A 227 -5.22 5.99 -13.52
N ARG A 228 -5.85 6.42 -12.43
CA ARG A 228 -6.86 7.49 -12.41
C ARG A 228 -6.34 8.71 -11.67
N CYS A 229 -5.23 9.27 -12.15
CA CYS A 229 -4.68 10.48 -11.53
C CYS A 229 -5.76 11.58 -11.48
N GLY A 230 -6.02 12.06 -10.26
CA GLY A 230 -7.15 12.94 -9.94
C GLY A 230 -7.10 14.31 -10.58
#